data_AF-A0A2N2L6N7-F1
#
_entry.id   AF-A0A2N2L6N7-F1
#
_cell.length_a   1.000
_cell.length_b   1.000
_cell.length_c   1.000
_cell.angle_alpha   90.00
_cell.angle_beta   90.00
_cell.angle_gamma   90.00
#
_symmetry.space_group_name_H-M   'P 1'
#
loop_
_entity.id
_entity.type
_entity.pdbx_description
1 polymer ?
#
loop_
_entity_poly.entity_id
_entity_poly.type
_entity_poly.pdbx_seq_one_letter_code
_entity_poly.pdbx_strand_id
1 'polypeptide(L)'
;MKKAKPITAAERNYVIEKEKFVPVSEYYGEDTFNHKVMKEKLPKDAFKKIMEAVNEDKTLDLATADIVAHAMKEWALEKGATHFAHWFQPMTGTTAEKHDAFVDPVGIGEVMERFSGKQLVQGEPDASSFPSGGIRATFEARGYTAWDISSPAFIRRNGISTTLCIPTAFISFTGEALDKKTPLLRSNKAVSKSAVNILKILGNKTIKKVFSNLGPEQEYFLIDMDYFYKRQDLLLGGRAVVGAPPAKGQELEDQYFGSIKERISSYMHDVEEELFKLGVPAKTRHNEVAPSQFEIAPVYEEANLAVDHNQIVMDTLKSVAKKHNLACLLHEKPFAKINGSGKHVNWSLADNNGNNLLNPGKTPHDNIQFLVFLIATIRAVYKNADILRAAVATYANDHRLGANEAPPAI
;
A
#
# COMPACT_ATOMS: atom_id res chain seq x y z
N MET A 1 7.88 46.72 15.16
CA MET A 1 7.90 45.25 14.96
C MET A 1 7.28 44.57 16.18
N LYS A 2 6.06 44.02 16.07
CA LYS A 2 5.53 43.15 17.13
C LYS A 2 6.41 41.90 17.16
N LYS A 3 7.23 41.72 18.19
CA LYS A 3 7.90 40.44 18.46
C LYS A 3 6.80 39.42 18.76
N ALA A 4 6.35 38.70 17.74
CA ALA A 4 5.52 37.53 17.95
C ALA A 4 6.35 36.55 18.78
N LYS A 5 5.95 36.31 20.04
CA LYS A 5 6.53 35.20 20.81
C LYS A 5 6.14 33.92 20.06
N PRO A 6 7.10 33.14 19.54
CA PRO A 6 6.75 31.90 18.87
C PRO A 6 6.12 30.97 19.90
N ILE A 7 4.87 30.55 19.66
CA ILE A 7 4.21 29.52 20.48
C ILE A 7 4.99 28.23 20.25
N THR A 8 5.57 27.68 21.30
CA THR A 8 6.33 26.44 21.21
C THR A 8 5.39 25.29 20.84
N ALA A 9 5.90 24.25 20.18
CA ALA A 9 5.09 23.10 19.77
C ALA A 9 4.31 22.45 20.93
N ALA A 10 4.81 22.58 22.17
CA ALA A 10 4.20 22.07 23.39
C ALA A 10 3.04 22.92 23.93
N GLU A 11 2.93 24.20 23.51
CA GLU A 11 1.93 25.16 23.98
C GLU A 11 0.76 25.33 22.98
N ARG A 12 0.75 24.53 21.91
CA ARG A 12 -0.30 24.60 20.88
C ARG A 12 -1.46 23.69 21.25
N ASN A 13 -2.66 24.26 21.27
CA ASN A 13 -3.89 23.49 21.36
C ASN A 13 -4.30 23.04 19.96
N TYR A 14 -4.43 21.72 19.79
CA TYR A 14 -4.99 21.13 18.60
C TYR A 14 -6.41 20.68 18.95
N VAL A 15 -7.40 21.20 18.24
CA VAL A 15 -8.78 20.70 18.39
C VAL A 15 -8.82 19.36 17.66
N ILE A 16 -8.99 18.29 18.42
CA ILE A 16 -9.10 16.93 17.90
C ILE A 16 -10.49 16.45 18.24
N GLU A 17 -11.35 16.40 17.24
CA GLU A 17 -12.70 15.88 17.39
C GLU A 17 -12.73 14.47 16.82
N LYS A 18 -13.16 13.53 17.65
CA LYS A 18 -13.36 12.16 17.22
C LYS A 18 -14.49 12.14 16.19
N GLU A 19 -14.20 11.71 14.97
CA GLU A 19 -15.17 11.73 13.86
C GLU A 19 -16.30 10.73 14.10
N LYS A 20 -15.98 9.53 14.60
CA LYS A 20 -16.97 8.46 14.82
C LYS A 20 -16.99 7.92 16.24
N PHE A 21 -18.21 7.80 16.78
CA PHE A 21 -18.48 7.17 18.08
C PHE A 21 -19.08 5.76 17.95
N VAL A 22 -19.07 5.19 16.75
CA VAL A 22 -19.58 3.85 16.45
C VAL A 22 -18.47 2.79 16.40
N PRO A 23 -18.79 1.50 16.56
CA PRO A 23 -17.84 0.40 16.36
C PRO A 23 -17.23 0.38 14.95
N VAL A 24 -15.95 0.00 14.84
CA VAL A 24 -15.21 -0.09 13.55
C VAL A 24 -15.95 -0.96 12.53
N SER A 25 -16.62 -2.03 12.97
CA SER A 25 -17.38 -2.93 12.10
C SER A 25 -18.50 -2.26 11.30
N GLU A 26 -18.99 -1.10 11.73
CA GLU A 26 -20.06 -0.37 11.04
C GLU A 26 -19.56 0.43 9.83
N TYR A 27 -18.29 0.84 9.83
CA TYR A 27 -17.69 1.66 8.77
C TYR A 27 -16.45 1.04 8.11
N TYR A 28 -16.05 -0.15 8.52
CA TYR A 28 -14.92 -0.86 7.92
C TYR A 28 -15.16 -1.10 6.42
N GLY A 29 -14.25 -0.60 5.59
CA GLY A 29 -14.33 -0.67 4.14
C GLY A 29 -15.46 0.16 3.53
N GLU A 30 -16.05 1.12 4.24
CA GLU A 30 -17.16 1.92 3.69
C GLU A 30 -16.78 2.69 2.43
N ASP A 31 -15.51 3.06 2.27
CA ASP A 31 -14.97 3.78 1.12
C ASP A 31 -14.26 2.84 0.14
N THR A 32 -14.62 1.54 0.15
CA THR A 32 -14.16 0.54 -0.82
C THR A 32 -15.31 -0.11 -1.57
N PHE A 33 -15.15 -0.33 -2.88
CA PHE A 33 -16.07 -1.09 -3.71
C PHE A 33 -15.83 -2.60 -3.52
N ASN A 34 -15.97 -3.04 -2.27
CA ASN A 34 -15.66 -4.40 -1.82
C ASN A 34 -16.76 -5.41 -2.20
N HIS A 35 -16.55 -6.68 -1.81
CA HIS A 35 -17.50 -7.77 -2.08
C HIS A 35 -18.93 -7.48 -1.60
N LYS A 36 -19.11 -6.79 -0.46
CA LYS A 36 -20.43 -6.45 0.08
C LYS A 36 -21.12 -5.45 -0.86
N VAL A 37 -20.43 -4.37 -1.21
CA VAL A 37 -20.95 -3.34 -2.11
C VAL A 37 -21.23 -3.92 -3.50
N MET A 38 -20.31 -4.73 -4.04
CA MET A 38 -20.50 -5.41 -5.32
C MET A 38 -21.73 -6.32 -5.32
N LYS A 39 -21.96 -7.08 -4.24
CA LYS A 39 -23.14 -7.95 -4.12
C LYS A 39 -24.45 -7.18 -4.04
N GLU A 40 -24.43 -5.99 -3.43
CA GLU A 40 -25.60 -5.12 -3.29
C GLU A 40 -25.92 -4.35 -4.58
N LYS A 41 -24.89 -3.85 -5.29
CA LYS A 41 -25.03 -2.95 -6.44
C LYS A 41 -25.05 -3.67 -7.80
N LEU A 42 -24.46 -4.86 -7.91
CA LEU A 42 -24.37 -5.58 -9.19
C LEU A 42 -25.49 -6.62 -9.37
N PRO A 43 -25.97 -6.83 -10.61
CA PRO A 43 -26.79 -7.99 -10.95
C PRO A 43 -26.08 -9.31 -10.58
N LYS A 44 -26.85 -10.32 -10.16
CA LYS A 44 -26.32 -11.63 -9.70
C LYS A 44 -25.34 -12.26 -10.69
N ASP A 45 -25.64 -12.21 -11.99
CA ASP A 45 -24.80 -12.80 -13.03
C ASP A 45 -23.49 -12.04 -13.23
N ALA A 46 -23.54 -10.70 -13.20
CA ALA A 46 -22.34 -9.86 -13.30
C ALA A 46 -21.42 -10.06 -12.08
N PHE A 47 -21.99 -10.10 -10.87
CA PHE A 47 -21.26 -10.41 -9.65
C PHE A 47 -20.57 -11.77 -9.74
N LYS A 48 -21.29 -12.81 -10.17
CA LYS A 48 -20.72 -14.16 -10.34
C LYS A 48 -19.55 -14.16 -11.34
N LYS A 49 -19.70 -13.51 -12.49
CA LYS A 49 -18.64 -13.40 -13.50
C LYS A 49 -17.38 -12.70 -12.97
N ILE A 50 -17.53 -11.63 -12.19
CA ILE A 50 -16.38 -10.96 -11.55
C ILE A 50 -15.69 -11.89 -10.57
N MET A 51 -16.45 -12.56 -9.71
CA MET A 51 -15.88 -13.51 -8.74
C MET A 51 -15.15 -14.66 -9.44
N GLU A 52 -15.66 -15.15 -10.58
CA GLU A 52 -14.95 -16.13 -11.41
C GLU A 52 -13.69 -15.54 -12.05
N ALA A 53 -13.73 -14.29 -12.53
CA ALA A 53 -12.57 -13.60 -13.09
C ALA A 53 -11.43 -13.42 -12.08
N VAL A 54 -11.74 -13.01 -10.85
CA VAL A 54 -10.77 -12.85 -9.75
C VAL A 54 -10.17 -14.20 -9.34
N ASN A 55 -11.00 -15.25 -9.21
CA ASN A 55 -10.54 -16.53 -8.69
C ASN A 55 -9.81 -17.39 -9.73
N GLU A 56 -10.23 -17.33 -11.00
CA GLU A 56 -9.73 -18.20 -12.07
C GLU A 56 -8.79 -17.49 -13.07
N ASP A 57 -8.39 -16.25 -12.77
CA ASP A 57 -7.57 -15.38 -13.64
C ASP A 57 -8.15 -15.25 -15.06
N LYS A 58 -9.48 -15.19 -15.19
CA LYS A 58 -10.18 -15.06 -16.48
C LYS A 58 -10.32 -13.59 -16.90
N THR A 59 -10.34 -13.37 -18.22
CA THR A 59 -10.62 -12.04 -18.79
C THR A 59 -12.08 -11.66 -18.60
N LEU A 60 -12.33 -10.41 -18.23
CA LEU A 60 -13.67 -9.85 -18.13
C LEU A 60 -14.18 -9.42 -19.51
N ASP A 61 -15.41 -9.83 -19.88
CA ASP A 61 -16.03 -9.36 -21.11
C ASP A 61 -16.49 -7.90 -21.00
N LEU A 62 -16.47 -7.16 -22.11
CA LEU A 62 -16.79 -5.72 -22.13
C LEU A 62 -18.22 -5.43 -21.64
N ALA A 63 -19.19 -6.29 -21.96
CA ALA A 63 -20.57 -6.10 -21.50
C ALA A 63 -20.68 -6.16 -19.97
N THR A 64 -19.96 -7.10 -19.34
CA THR A 64 -19.87 -7.17 -17.88
C THR A 64 -19.08 -6.00 -17.32
N ALA A 65 -18.01 -5.56 -17.98
CA ALA A 65 -17.26 -4.37 -17.59
C ALA A 65 -18.11 -3.08 -17.60
N ASP A 66 -18.98 -2.90 -18.59
CA ASP A 66 -19.90 -1.74 -18.66
C ASP A 66 -20.90 -1.75 -17.49
N ILE A 67 -21.44 -2.93 -17.14
CA ILE A 67 -22.32 -3.08 -15.97
C ILE A 67 -21.59 -2.67 -14.68
N VAL A 68 -20.34 -3.11 -14.53
CA VAL A 68 -19.52 -2.80 -13.36
C VAL A 68 -19.15 -1.32 -13.31
N ALA A 69 -18.73 -0.75 -14.44
CA ALA A 69 -18.39 0.66 -14.53
C ALA A 69 -19.60 1.53 -14.15
N HIS A 70 -20.79 1.21 -14.66
CA HIS A 70 -21.99 1.94 -14.29
C HIS A 70 -22.27 1.87 -12.78
N ALA A 71 -22.26 0.67 -12.19
CA ALA A 71 -22.51 0.50 -10.75
C ALA A 71 -21.44 1.16 -9.88
N MET A 72 -20.17 1.09 -10.27
CA MET A 72 -19.05 1.71 -9.57
C MET A 72 -19.12 3.24 -9.65
N LYS A 73 -19.54 3.80 -10.79
CA LYS A 73 -19.78 5.24 -10.95
C LYS A 73 -20.90 5.71 -10.04
N GLU A 74 -22.08 5.08 -10.08
CA GLU A 74 -23.21 5.46 -9.22
C GLU A 74 -22.83 5.41 -7.73
N TRP A 75 -22.15 4.34 -7.30
CA TRP A 75 -21.62 4.23 -5.94
C TRP A 75 -20.63 5.36 -5.59
N ALA A 76 -19.73 5.71 -6.51
CA ALA A 76 -18.77 6.79 -6.30
C ALA A 76 -19.45 8.17 -6.21
N LEU A 77 -20.45 8.43 -7.07
CA LEU A 77 -21.25 9.65 -7.04
C LEU A 77 -22.03 9.78 -5.73
N GLU A 78 -22.62 8.69 -5.22
CA GLU A 78 -23.28 8.66 -3.89
C GLU A 78 -22.31 9.04 -2.75
N LYS A 79 -21.01 8.76 -2.93
CA LYS A 79 -19.95 9.12 -1.98
C LYS A 79 -19.41 10.55 -2.16
N GLY A 80 -19.93 11.29 -3.15
CA GLY A 80 -19.53 12.65 -3.50
C GLY A 80 -18.34 12.72 -4.47
N ALA A 81 -17.96 11.62 -5.11
CA ALA A 81 -16.87 11.64 -6.08
C ALA A 81 -17.25 12.44 -7.31
N THR A 82 -16.33 13.25 -7.81
CA THR A 82 -16.51 14.02 -9.06
C THR A 82 -15.57 13.54 -10.18
N HIS A 83 -14.52 12.83 -9.79
CA HIS A 83 -13.46 12.33 -10.66
C HIS A 83 -13.23 10.85 -10.42
N PHE A 84 -12.64 10.19 -11.39
CA PHE A 84 -12.00 8.89 -11.24
C PHE A 84 -10.54 8.97 -11.66
N ALA A 85 -9.74 8.02 -11.18
CA ALA A 85 -8.33 7.92 -11.51
C ALA A 85 -7.88 6.46 -11.53
N HIS A 86 -7.11 6.11 -12.55
CA HIS A 86 -6.32 4.89 -12.54
C HIS A 86 -5.15 5.08 -11.58
N TRP A 87 -5.15 4.34 -10.48
CA TRP A 87 -4.15 4.39 -9.43
C TRP A 87 -3.14 3.25 -9.64
N PHE A 88 -1.87 3.60 -9.81
CA PHE A 88 -0.80 2.64 -10.11
C PHE A 88 0.52 3.03 -9.46
N GLN A 89 1.48 2.11 -9.46
CA GLN A 89 2.78 2.26 -8.82
C GLN A 89 3.89 2.22 -9.88
N PRO A 90 4.22 3.34 -10.54
CA PRO A 90 5.30 3.39 -11.51
C PRO A 90 6.67 3.14 -10.87
N MET A 91 7.72 3.02 -11.70
CA MET A 91 9.10 2.79 -11.24
C MET A 91 9.73 3.96 -10.45
N THR A 92 8.96 4.99 -10.07
CA THR A 92 9.42 6.12 -9.24
C THR A 92 9.50 5.79 -7.74
N GLY A 93 8.89 4.69 -7.30
CA GLY A 93 8.82 4.32 -5.88
C GLY A 93 7.66 4.98 -5.11
N THR A 94 6.75 5.65 -5.82
CA THR A 94 5.52 6.25 -5.27
C THR A 94 4.31 5.83 -6.09
N THR A 95 3.11 6.10 -5.60
CA THR A 95 1.87 5.96 -6.37
C THR A 95 1.72 7.12 -7.36
N ALA A 96 0.95 6.90 -8.42
CA ALA A 96 0.59 7.90 -9.40
C ALA A 96 -0.88 7.77 -9.80
N GLU A 97 -1.48 8.89 -10.16
CA GLU A 97 -2.88 9.00 -10.55
C GLU A 97 -3.05 10.17 -11.52
N LYS A 98 -3.93 9.98 -12.50
CA LYS A 98 -4.44 11.04 -13.37
C LYS A 98 -5.94 11.13 -13.11
N HIS A 99 -6.43 12.33 -12.77
CA HIS A 99 -7.84 12.55 -12.43
C HIS A 99 -8.61 12.97 -13.67
N ASP A 100 -9.56 12.13 -14.08
CA ASP A 100 -10.50 12.41 -15.16
C ASP A 100 -11.89 12.63 -14.54
N ALA A 101 -12.59 13.68 -14.96
CA ALA A 101 -13.93 13.97 -14.46
C ALA A 101 -14.93 12.94 -14.99
N PHE A 102 -15.97 12.62 -14.20
CA PHE A 102 -17.09 11.82 -14.71
C PHE A 102 -17.94 12.60 -15.72
N VAL A 103 -17.92 13.93 -15.64
CA VAL A 103 -18.73 14.82 -16.47
C VAL A 103 -18.27 14.76 -17.92
N ASP A 104 -19.18 14.43 -18.83
CA ASP A 104 -18.98 14.39 -20.28
C ASP A 104 -20.01 15.31 -20.97
N PRO A 105 -19.58 16.28 -21.81
CA PRO A 105 -20.50 17.14 -22.57
C PRO A 105 -21.33 16.35 -23.59
N VAL A 106 -22.65 16.42 -23.49
CA VAL A 106 -23.59 15.71 -24.39
C VAL A 106 -24.29 16.62 -25.39
N GLY A 107 -24.13 17.94 -25.25
CA GLY A 107 -24.76 18.95 -26.10
C GLY A 107 -24.36 20.37 -25.69
N ILE A 108 -25.01 21.38 -26.26
CA ILE A 108 -24.76 22.79 -25.92
C ILE A 108 -25.27 23.06 -24.50
N GLY A 109 -24.35 23.27 -23.55
CA GLY A 109 -24.68 23.59 -22.15
C GLY A 109 -25.20 22.41 -21.33
N GLU A 110 -25.23 21.20 -21.89
CA GLU A 110 -25.69 19.98 -21.24
C GLU A 110 -24.52 19.04 -20.98
N VAL A 111 -24.48 18.49 -19.77
CA VAL A 111 -23.47 17.53 -19.34
C VAL A 111 -24.12 16.32 -18.70
N MET A 112 -23.43 15.18 -18.75
CA MET A 112 -23.87 13.95 -18.09
C MET A 112 -22.68 13.21 -17.51
N GLU A 113 -22.84 12.62 -16.34
CA GLU A 113 -21.82 11.77 -15.73
C GLU A 113 -21.76 10.41 -16.43
N ARG A 114 -20.63 10.14 -17.09
CA ARG A 114 -20.37 8.90 -17.81
C ARG A 114 -19.10 8.23 -17.31
N PHE A 115 -19.17 6.91 -17.21
CA PHE A 115 -18.02 6.06 -16.96
C PHE A 115 -18.26 4.72 -17.64
N SER A 116 -17.48 4.42 -18.67
CA SER A 116 -17.64 3.24 -19.51
C SER A 116 -16.77 2.08 -19.04
N GLY A 117 -17.17 0.85 -19.36
CA GLY A 117 -16.37 -0.36 -19.15
C GLY A 117 -15.02 -0.29 -19.88
N LYS A 118 -14.96 0.42 -21.02
CA LYS A 118 -13.69 0.70 -21.70
C LYS A 118 -12.74 1.52 -20.81
N GLN A 119 -13.23 2.60 -20.21
CA GLN A 119 -12.43 3.44 -19.29
C GLN A 119 -12.09 2.72 -17.98
N LEU A 120 -12.94 1.79 -17.53
CA LEU A 120 -12.67 0.95 -16.37
C LEU A 120 -11.55 -0.05 -16.65
N VAL A 121 -11.67 -0.83 -17.72
CA VAL A 121 -10.71 -1.92 -18.02
C VAL A 121 -9.36 -1.37 -18.47
N GLN A 122 -9.35 -0.27 -19.23
CA GLN A 122 -8.13 0.31 -19.77
C GLN A 122 -8.14 1.84 -19.72
N GLY A 123 -7.08 2.42 -19.15
CA GLY A 123 -6.82 3.86 -19.18
C GLY A 123 -5.61 4.22 -20.05
N GLU A 124 -5.53 5.49 -20.42
CA GLU A 124 -4.38 6.09 -21.13
C GLU A 124 -3.82 7.26 -20.31
N PRO A 125 -3.01 6.99 -19.26
CA PRO A 125 -2.20 8.04 -18.67
C PRO A 125 -1.06 8.34 -19.64
N ASP A 126 -0.98 9.59 -20.13
CA ASP A 126 0.20 10.05 -20.87
C ASP A 126 1.47 9.67 -20.10
N ALA A 127 2.32 8.84 -20.71
CA ALA A 127 3.44 8.20 -20.04
C ALA A 127 4.78 8.86 -20.32
N SER A 128 4.79 10.00 -21.05
CA SER A 128 5.98 10.75 -21.45
C SER A 128 6.88 11.18 -20.30
N SER A 129 6.34 11.37 -19.10
CA SER A 129 7.08 11.86 -17.93
C SER A 129 7.50 10.78 -16.94
N PHE A 130 7.10 9.51 -17.13
CA PHE A 130 7.48 8.44 -16.20
C PHE A 130 8.86 7.84 -16.55
N PRO A 131 9.70 7.55 -15.54
CA PRO A 131 10.98 6.89 -15.79
C PRO A 131 10.77 5.55 -16.50
N SER A 132 11.48 5.35 -17.61
CA SER A 132 11.43 4.12 -18.39
C SER A 132 12.70 3.26 -18.23
N GLY A 133 13.69 3.70 -17.46
CA GLY A 133 14.97 2.99 -17.33
C GLY A 133 15.75 2.85 -18.65
N GLY A 134 15.47 3.71 -19.64
CA GLY A 134 16.08 3.65 -20.97
C GLY A 134 15.44 2.63 -21.91
N ILE A 135 14.32 2.02 -21.51
CA ILE A 135 13.63 0.97 -22.28
C ILE A 135 12.91 1.56 -23.51
N ARG A 136 12.72 2.88 -23.61
CA ARG A 136 11.94 3.53 -24.69
C ARG A 136 12.50 4.84 -25.21
N ALA A 137 12.19 5.14 -26.46
CA ALA A 137 12.33 6.47 -27.06
C ALA A 137 11.12 7.36 -26.72
N THR A 138 11.34 8.67 -26.60
CA THR A 138 10.32 9.65 -26.16
C THR A 138 9.09 9.75 -27.06
N PHE A 139 9.18 9.39 -28.34
CA PHE A 139 8.02 9.39 -29.26
C PHE A 139 7.10 8.17 -29.11
N GLU A 140 7.57 7.09 -28.45
CA GLU A 140 6.79 5.88 -28.15
C GLU A 140 6.25 5.88 -26.72
N ALA A 141 6.18 7.05 -26.10
CA ALA A 141 5.85 7.22 -24.68
C ALA A 141 4.36 7.06 -24.36
N ARG A 142 3.60 6.30 -25.15
CA ARG A 142 2.24 5.90 -24.78
C ARG A 142 2.33 4.78 -23.75
N GLY A 143 1.57 4.93 -22.67
CA GLY A 143 1.39 3.90 -21.65
C GLY A 143 -0.08 3.59 -21.48
N TYR A 144 -0.37 2.36 -21.06
CA TYR A 144 -1.72 1.90 -20.81
C TYR A 144 -1.82 1.40 -19.38
N THR A 145 -2.94 1.73 -18.72
CA THR A 145 -3.31 1.10 -17.46
C THR A 145 -4.29 -0.02 -17.73
N ALA A 146 -4.20 -1.10 -16.96
CA ALA A 146 -5.13 -2.21 -16.99
C ALA A 146 -5.67 -2.44 -15.57
N TRP A 147 -6.98 -2.47 -15.40
CA TRP A 147 -7.60 -2.65 -14.09
C TRP A 147 -7.23 -4.00 -13.47
N ASP A 148 -6.73 -3.96 -12.25
CA ASP A 148 -6.49 -5.12 -11.41
C ASP A 148 -7.73 -5.45 -10.59
N ILE A 149 -8.55 -6.37 -11.11
CA ILE A 149 -9.82 -6.80 -10.51
C ILE A 149 -9.59 -7.47 -9.13
N SER A 150 -8.37 -7.96 -8.84
CA SER A 150 -8.08 -8.58 -7.55
C SER A 150 -7.91 -7.59 -6.41
N SER A 151 -7.77 -6.29 -6.71
CA SER A 151 -7.69 -5.21 -5.74
C SER A 151 -8.93 -4.29 -5.87
N PRO A 152 -9.69 -4.06 -4.78
CA PRO A 152 -10.92 -3.30 -4.85
C PRO A 152 -10.67 -1.82 -5.17
N ALA A 153 -11.53 -1.23 -6.00
CA ALA A 153 -11.56 0.22 -6.17
C ALA A 153 -11.95 0.90 -4.85
N PHE A 154 -11.44 2.10 -4.62
CA PHE A 154 -11.65 2.82 -3.35
C PHE A 154 -11.89 4.31 -3.59
N ILE A 155 -12.49 4.99 -2.62
CA ILE A 155 -12.68 6.43 -2.63
C ILE A 155 -11.52 7.09 -1.91
N ARG A 156 -10.81 7.98 -2.61
CA ARG A 156 -9.80 8.84 -2.02
C ARG A 156 -10.40 10.21 -1.75
N ARG A 157 -10.32 10.65 -0.50
CA ARG A 157 -10.70 12.00 -0.07
C ARG A 157 -9.44 12.83 0.16
N ASN A 158 -9.31 13.95 -0.55
CA ASN A 158 -8.19 14.86 -0.42
C ASN A 158 -8.71 16.31 -0.29
N GLY A 159 -8.75 16.80 0.95
CA GLY A 159 -9.41 18.06 1.27
C GLY A 159 -10.90 17.97 0.93
N ILE A 160 -11.36 18.86 0.05
CA ILE A 160 -12.75 18.87 -0.45
C ILE A 160 -12.96 17.96 -1.67
N SER A 161 -11.88 17.45 -2.28
CA SER A 161 -11.97 16.59 -3.46
C SER A 161 -12.23 15.14 -3.07
N THR A 162 -13.13 14.49 -3.80
CA THR A 162 -13.42 13.05 -3.67
C THR A 162 -13.24 12.41 -5.04
N THR A 163 -12.41 11.37 -5.10
CA THR A 163 -12.01 10.71 -6.35
C THR A 163 -12.16 9.19 -6.22
N LEU A 164 -12.71 8.54 -7.24
CA LEU A 164 -12.71 7.08 -7.37
C LEU A 164 -11.34 6.61 -7.86
N CYS A 165 -10.60 5.88 -7.04
CA CYS A 165 -9.31 5.30 -7.38
C CYS A 165 -9.47 3.84 -7.81
N ILE A 166 -8.97 3.50 -8.99
CA ILE A 166 -9.05 2.18 -9.61
C ILE A 166 -7.65 1.57 -9.63
N PRO A 167 -7.35 0.54 -8.82
CA PRO A 167 -6.03 -0.09 -8.81
C PRO A 167 -5.69 -0.70 -10.16
N THR A 168 -4.55 -0.33 -10.73
CA THR A 168 -4.18 -0.74 -12.09
C THR A 168 -2.73 -1.15 -12.22
N ALA A 169 -2.49 -2.04 -13.18
CA ALA A 169 -1.18 -2.32 -13.72
C ALA A 169 -0.85 -1.30 -14.83
N PHE A 170 0.41 -0.91 -14.97
CA PHE A 170 0.85 0.08 -15.96
C PHE A 170 1.94 -0.47 -16.89
N ILE A 171 1.65 -0.45 -18.19
CA ILE A 171 2.43 -1.11 -19.24
C ILE A 171 2.75 -0.19 -20.42
N SER A 172 3.77 -0.55 -21.20
CA SER A 172 4.06 0.09 -22.48
C SER A 172 2.96 -0.06 -23.50
N PHE A 173 3.00 0.80 -24.50
CA PHE A 173 2.52 0.48 -25.83
C PHE A 173 3.08 -0.85 -26.40
N THR A 174 4.38 -1.12 -26.21
CA THR A 174 5.07 -2.38 -26.57
C THR A 174 4.80 -3.58 -25.63
N GLY A 175 4.04 -3.42 -24.53
CA GLY A 175 3.72 -4.48 -23.56
C GLY A 175 4.73 -4.74 -22.42
N GLU A 176 5.76 -3.91 -22.25
CA GLU A 176 6.70 -4.02 -21.12
C GLU A 176 6.10 -3.41 -19.85
N ALA A 177 6.52 -3.90 -18.69
CA ALA A 177 6.05 -3.38 -17.41
C ALA A 177 6.74 -2.05 -17.07
N LEU A 178 5.97 -1.01 -16.73
CA LEU A 178 6.47 0.26 -16.19
C LEU A 178 6.12 0.46 -14.72
N ASP A 179 5.64 -0.59 -14.08
CA ASP A 179 5.17 -0.57 -12.71
C ASP A 179 5.85 -1.65 -11.87
N LYS A 180 5.53 -1.61 -10.59
CA LYS A 180 5.89 -2.66 -9.64
C LYS A 180 4.81 -3.75 -9.54
N LYS A 181 3.57 -3.44 -9.91
CA LYS A 181 2.44 -4.38 -9.82
C LYS A 181 2.50 -5.49 -10.86
N THR A 182 2.78 -5.20 -12.13
CA THR A 182 2.86 -6.24 -13.17
C THR A 182 3.92 -7.31 -12.85
N PRO A 183 5.16 -6.97 -12.45
CA PRO A 183 6.15 -7.96 -12.03
C PRO A 183 5.70 -8.78 -10.80
N LEU A 184 5.05 -8.15 -9.82
CA LEU A 184 4.52 -8.83 -8.63
C LEU A 184 3.46 -9.88 -8.99
N LEU A 185 2.47 -9.50 -9.82
CA LEU A 185 1.43 -10.42 -10.28
C LEU A 185 2.01 -11.62 -11.04
N ARG A 186 3.00 -11.37 -11.91
CA ARG A 186 3.73 -12.43 -12.63
C ARG A 186 4.49 -13.35 -11.67
N SER A 187 5.14 -12.79 -10.64
CA SER A 187 5.86 -13.53 -9.61
C SER A 187 4.91 -14.43 -8.81
N ASN A 188 3.78 -13.88 -8.32
CA ASN A 188 2.77 -14.64 -7.58
C ASN A 188 2.23 -15.81 -8.40
N LYS A 189 1.98 -15.60 -9.70
CA LYS A 189 1.54 -16.67 -10.62
C LYS A 189 2.59 -17.77 -10.80
N ALA A 190 3.87 -17.40 -10.91
CA ALA A 190 4.98 -18.35 -11.04
C ALA A 190 5.17 -19.19 -9.76
N VAL A 191 5.11 -18.56 -8.60
CA VAL A 191 5.17 -19.22 -7.29
C VAL A 191 3.99 -20.16 -7.11
N SER A 192 2.76 -19.70 -7.41
CA SER A 192 1.54 -20.49 -7.33
C SER A 192 1.60 -21.75 -8.19
N LYS A 193 1.97 -21.61 -9.47
CA LYS A 193 2.12 -22.73 -10.40
C LYS A 193 3.12 -23.78 -9.89
N SER A 194 4.26 -23.31 -9.38
CA SER A 194 5.32 -24.19 -8.88
C SER A 194 4.90 -24.92 -7.61
N ALA A 195 4.28 -24.20 -6.66
CA ALA A 195 3.78 -24.77 -5.41
C ALA A 195 2.68 -25.82 -5.65
N VAL A 196 1.73 -25.54 -6.54
CA VAL A 196 0.67 -26.50 -6.92
C VAL A 196 1.26 -27.79 -7.51
N ASN A 197 2.30 -27.68 -8.34
CA ASN A 197 2.96 -28.87 -8.91
C ASN A 197 3.63 -29.73 -7.83
N ILE A 198 4.28 -29.10 -6.84
CA ILE A 198 4.87 -29.81 -5.71
C ILE A 198 3.78 -30.48 -4.86
N LEU A 199 2.69 -29.78 -4.55
CA LEU A 199 1.57 -30.35 -3.78
C LEU A 199 0.96 -31.58 -4.47
N LYS A 200 0.84 -31.57 -5.80
CA LYS A 200 0.38 -32.73 -6.58
C LYS A 200 1.32 -33.92 -6.45
N ILE A 201 2.64 -33.70 -6.44
CA ILE A 201 3.64 -34.75 -6.22
C ILE A 201 3.54 -35.32 -4.81
N LEU A 202 3.29 -34.46 -3.82
CA LEU A 202 3.07 -34.86 -2.42
C LEU A 202 1.71 -35.55 -2.17
N GLY A 203 0.92 -35.78 -3.22
CA GLY A 203 -0.35 -36.52 -3.16
C GLY A 203 -1.61 -35.65 -3.07
N ASN A 204 -1.48 -34.33 -2.93
CA ASN A 204 -2.62 -33.42 -2.88
C ASN A 204 -3.04 -32.96 -4.28
N LYS A 205 -4.08 -33.61 -4.82
CA LYS A 205 -4.61 -33.36 -6.17
C LYS A 205 -5.78 -32.37 -6.22
N THR A 206 -6.31 -31.95 -5.08
CA THR A 206 -7.50 -31.10 -5.01
C THR A 206 -7.17 -29.61 -5.04
N ILE A 207 -5.95 -29.23 -4.62
CA ILE A 207 -5.50 -27.85 -4.62
C ILE A 207 -5.32 -27.32 -6.05
N LYS A 208 -5.94 -26.17 -6.31
CA LYS A 208 -5.93 -25.49 -7.62
C LYS A 208 -5.00 -24.29 -7.64
N LYS A 209 -4.88 -23.57 -6.52
CA LYS A 209 -4.14 -22.31 -6.41
C LYS A 209 -3.45 -22.24 -5.05
N VAL A 210 -2.26 -21.67 -5.03
CA VAL A 210 -1.51 -21.29 -3.83
C VAL A 210 -1.32 -19.78 -3.87
N PHE A 211 -1.60 -19.12 -2.75
CA PHE A 211 -1.50 -17.67 -2.56
C PHE A 211 -0.24 -17.36 -1.78
N SER A 212 0.43 -16.27 -2.15
CA SER A 212 1.44 -15.65 -1.30
C SER A 212 0.74 -14.65 -0.39
N ASN A 213 1.05 -14.64 0.89
CA ASN A 213 0.56 -13.66 1.84
C ASN A 213 1.70 -12.77 2.33
N LEU A 214 1.40 -11.50 2.60
CA LEU A 214 2.36 -10.53 3.15
C LEU A 214 1.74 -9.80 4.34
N GLY A 215 2.52 -9.68 5.42
CA GLY A 215 2.24 -8.82 6.57
C GLY A 215 3.34 -7.76 6.71
N PRO A 216 3.17 -6.57 6.09
CA PRO A 216 4.16 -5.50 6.17
C PRO A 216 4.04 -4.72 7.49
N GLU A 217 5.14 -4.60 8.22
CA GLU A 217 5.30 -3.74 9.41
C GLU A 217 5.88 -2.40 8.95
N GLN A 218 5.18 -1.30 9.17
CA GLN A 218 5.58 0.02 8.65
C GLN A 218 6.08 0.92 9.77
N GLU A 219 7.40 1.11 9.83
CA GLU A 219 8.00 2.11 10.71
C GLU A 219 8.05 3.50 10.05
N TYR A 220 8.05 4.54 10.89
CA TYR A 220 8.13 5.94 10.46
C TYR A 220 8.54 6.86 11.62
N PHE A 221 8.99 8.07 11.30
CA PHE A 221 9.21 9.14 12.29
C PHE A 221 8.13 10.21 12.20
N LEU A 222 7.79 10.83 13.34
CA LEU A 222 6.99 12.06 13.39
C LEU A 222 7.80 13.19 13.99
N ILE A 223 7.79 14.33 13.33
CA ILE A 223 8.37 15.56 13.85
C ILE A 223 7.36 16.70 13.79
N ASP A 224 7.49 17.66 14.69
CA ASP A 224 6.68 18.86 14.61
C ASP A 224 6.97 19.61 13.30
N MET A 225 5.90 20.03 12.62
CA MET A 225 5.98 20.59 11.29
C MET A 225 6.78 21.91 11.25
N ASP A 226 6.82 22.68 12.33
CA ASP A 226 7.66 23.88 12.41
C ASP A 226 9.16 23.53 12.44
N TYR A 227 9.53 22.48 13.17
CA TYR A 227 10.92 22.02 13.20
C TYR A 227 11.33 21.42 11.85
N PHE A 228 10.41 20.72 11.18
CA PHE A 228 10.60 20.25 9.82
C PHE A 228 10.88 21.43 8.86
N TYR A 229 10.05 22.48 8.88
CA TYR A 229 10.22 23.62 7.97
C TYR A 229 11.48 24.44 8.23
N LYS A 230 12.02 24.42 9.44
CA LYS A 230 13.32 25.04 9.78
C LYS A 230 14.52 24.26 9.22
N ARG A 231 14.32 23.05 8.71
CA ARG A 231 15.37 22.13 8.26
C ARG A 231 15.23 21.84 6.77
N GLN A 232 15.89 22.66 5.97
CA GLN A 232 15.86 22.53 4.51
C GLN A 232 16.38 21.18 4.00
N ASP A 233 17.30 20.56 4.73
CA ASP A 233 17.80 19.22 4.44
C ASP A 233 16.73 18.13 4.66
N LEU A 234 15.91 18.22 5.70
CA LEU A 234 14.76 17.33 5.88
C LEU A 234 13.68 17.55 4.81
N LEU A 235 13.42 18.82 4.45
CA LEU A 235 12.44 19.18 3.41
C LEU A 235 12.78 18.60 2.03
N LEU A 236 14.04 18.73 1.62
CA LEU A 236 14.47 18.37 0.27
C LEU A 236 14.97 16.91 0.19
N GLY A 237 15.64 16.43 1.23
CA GLY A 237 16.29 15.12 1.25
C GLY A 237 15.60 14.07 2.11
N GLY A 238 14.55 14.43 2.87
CA GLY A 238 13.90 13.51 3.82
C GLY A 238 14.78 13.11 5.01
N ARG A 239 15.97 13.69 5.13
CA ARG A 239 17.02 13.31 6.07
C ARG A 239 17.86 14.50 6.50
N ALA A 240 18.27 14.50 7.76
CA ALA A 240 19.26 15.42 8.29
C ALA A 240 20.65 15.14 7.70
N VAL A 241 21.23 16.12 7.00
CA VAL A 241 22.59 16.03 6.43
C VAL A 241 23.66 16.49 7.43
N VAL A 242 23.29 17.43 8.30
CA VAL A 242 24.14 17.93 9.40
C VAL A 242 23.38 17.90 10.72
N GLY A 243 24.09 17.75 11.83
CA GLY A 243 23.48 17.78 13.16
C GLY A 243 24.44 17.29 14.24
N ALA A 244 24.40 17.95 15.40
CA ALA A 244 25.07 17.45 16.60
C ALA A 244 24.32 16.23 17.15
N PRO A 245 25.01 15.32 17.87
CA PRO A 245 24.34 14.27 18.63
C PRO A 245 23.30 14.86 19.59
N PRO A 246 22.16 14.18 19.81
CA PRO A 246 21.16 14.68 20.74
C PRO A 246 21.69 14.66 22.18
N ALA A 247 21.23 15.61 23.01
CA ALA A 247 21.63 15.69 24.42
C ALA A 247 21.16 14.47 25.24
N LYS A 248 20.04 13.86 24.83
CA LYS A 248 19.56 12.56 25.30
C LYS A 248 19.56 11.60 24.12
N GLY A 249 20.30 10.50 24.25
CA GLY A 249 20.43 9.49 23.22
C GLY A 249 19.20 8.60 23.07
N GLN A 250 19.39 7.51 22.36
CA GLN A 250 18.46 6.39 22.32
C GLN A 250 18.72 5.52 23.55
N GLU A 251 17.78 5.52 24.49
CA GLU A 251 17.81 4.68 25.69
C GLU A 251 16.64 3.69 25.58
N LEU A 252 16.93 2.39 25.52
CA LEU A 252 15.95 1.32 25.24
C LEU A 252 14.75 1.34 26.22
N GLU A 253 15.01 1.62 27.50
CA GLU A 253 14.03 1.57 28.59
C GLU A 253 12.98 2.71 28.53
N ASP A 254 13.27 3.80 27.82
CA ASP A 254 12.43 5.01 27.81
C ASP A 254 11.45 5.07 26.62
N GLN A 255 11.67 4.26 25.58
CA GLN A 255 11.12 4.51 24.24
C GLN A 255 10.37 3.30 23.68
N TYR A 256 11.00 2.12 23.65
CA TYR A 256 10.39 0.94 23.09
C TYR A 256 9.23 0.46 23.97
N PHE A 257 8.02 0.39 23.39
CA PHE A 257 6.77 0.15 24.12
C PHE A 257 6.49 1.12 25.29
N GLY A 258 7.12 2.31 25.29
CA GLY A 258 6.83 3.37 26.25
C GLY A 258 5.42 3.97 26.09
N SER A 259 5.03 4.87 27.00
CA SER A 259 3.74 5.58 26.88
C SER A 259 3.70 6.50 25.65
N ILE A 260 2.67 6.36 24.81
CA ILE A 260 2.45 7.25 23.66
C ILE A 260 1.86 8.57 24.15
N LYS A 261 2.48 9.69 23.77
CA LYS A 261 1.99 11.04 24.11
C LYS A 261 0.62 11.27 23.47
N GLU A 262 -0.27 11.99 24.16
CA GLU A 262 -1.64 12.26 23.72
C GLU A 262 -1.73 12.75 22.27
N ARG A 263 -0.94 13.78 21.91
CA ARG A 263 -0.88 14.32 20.53
C ARG A 263 -0.60 13.24 19.48
N ILE A 264 0.29 12.30 19.78
CA ILE A 264 0.65 11.22 18.86
C ILE A 264 -0.42 10.14 18.84
N SER A 265 -0.99 9.82 20.01
CA SER A 265 -2.11 8.87 20.11
C SER A 265 -3.31 9.32 19.29
N SER A 266 -3.63 10.62 19.31
CA SER A 266 -4.67 11.21 18.48
C SER A 266 -4.36 11.14 16.99
N TYR A 267 -3.12 11.46 16.58
CA TYR A 267 -2.68 11.27 15.19
C TYR A 267 -2.84 9.82 14.73
N MET A 268 -2.38 8.86 15.55
CA MET A 268 -2.49 7.44 15.23
C MET A 268 -3.95 6.98 15.14
N HIS A 269 -4.84 7.55 15.97
CA HIS A 269 -6.27 7.25 15.93
C HIS A 269 -6.89 7.65 14.59
N ASP A 270 -6.63 8.89 14.13
CA ASP A 270 -7.14 9.37 12.85
C ASP A 270 -6.55 8.59 11.67
N VAL A 271 -5.28 8.18 11.75
CA VAL A 271 -4.67 7.28 10.74
C VAL A 271 -5.44 5.97 10.67
N GLU A 272 -5.66 5.31 11.80
CA GLU A 272 -6.39 4.03 11.84
C GLU A 272 -7.81 4.18 11.33
N GLU A 273 -8.51 5.25 11.71
CA GLU A 273 -9.88 5.49 11.25
C GLU A 273 -9.95 5.61 9.72
N GLU A 274 -9.06 6.40 9.11
CA GLU A 274 -8.97 6.52 7.65
C GLU A 274 -8.61 5.18 6.98
N LEU A 275 -7.70 4.41 7.57
CA LEU A 275 -7.33 3.08 7.09
C LEU A 275 -8.49 2.09 7.15
N PHE A 276 -9.28 2.11 8.23
CA PHE A 276 -10.45 1.26 8.36
C PHE A 276 -11.52 1.61 7.33
N LYS A 277 -11.77 2.91 7.05
CA LYS A 277 -12.70 3.32 5.97
C LYS A 277 -12.27 2.75 4.60
N LEU A 278 -10.95 2.70 4.36
CA LEU A 278 -10.32 2.13 3.17
C LEU A 278 -10.17 0.60 3.20
N GLY A 279 -10.70 -0.07 4.23
CA GLY A 279 -10.68 -1.53 4.32
C GLY A 279 -9.32 -2.13 4.66
N VAL A 280 -8.35 -1.32 5.10
CA VAL A 280 -7.03 -1.78 5.54
C VAL A 280 -7.14 -2.33 6.97
N PRO A 281 -6.71 -3.57 7.24
CA PRO A 281 -6.89 -4.20 8.55
C PRO A 281 -5.76 -3.81 9.54
N ALA A 282 -5.59 -2.52 9.81
CA ALA A 282 -4.62 -2.02 10.80
C ALA A 282 -4.84 -2.71 12.17
N LYS A 283 -3.78 -3.23 12.79
CA LYS A 283 -3.91 -4.09 13.98
C LYS A 283 -3.07 -3.64 15.17
N THR A 284 -1.79 -3.37 14.96
CA THR A 284 -0.87 -2.97 16.02
C THR A 284 -0.28 -1.60 15.71
N ARG A 285 -0.06 -0.81 16.77
CA ARG A 285 0.67 0.45 16.76
C ARG A 285 1.47 0.57 18.05
N HIS A 286 2.69 1.12 17.97
CA HIS A 286 3.51 1.39 19.15
C HIS A 286 4.62 2.40 18.87
N ASN A 287 5.28 2.83 19.96
CA ASN A 287 6.58 3.48 19.89
C ASN A 287 7.64 2.46 19.48
N GLU A 288 8.58 2.94 18.66
CA GLU A 288 9.78 2.21 18.29
C GLU A 288 10.97 2.59 19.18
N VAL A 289 12.13 2.01 18.91
CA VAL A 289 13.31 2.17 19.75
C VAL A 289 13.86 3.61 19.75
N ALA A 290 13.78 4.36 18.64
CA ALA A 290 14.32 5.72 18.59
C ALA A 290 13.30 6.82 18.94
N PRO A 291 13.77 8.03 19.33
CA PRO A 291 12.89 9.11 19.72
C PRO A 291 12.00 9.54 18.55
N SER A 292 10.70 9.60 18.81
CA SER A 292 9.68 9.94 17.80
C SER A 292 9.64 8.98 16.60
N GLN A 293 10.10 7.74 16.77
CA GLN A 293 9.89 6.63 15.86
C GLN A 293 8.68 5.82 16.31
N PHE A 294 7.89 5.34 15.36
CA PHE A 294 6.68 4.57 15.60
C PHE A 294 6.51 3.48 14.54
N GLU A 295 5.68 2.49 14.84
CA GLU A 295 5.29 1.42 13.92
C GLU A 295 3.76 1.33 13.82
N ILE A 296 3.27 0.95 12.63
CA ILE A 296 1.93 0.41 12.41
C ILE A 296 2.02 -0.89 11.59
N ALA A 297 1.33 -1.95 12.02
CA ALA A 297 1.25 -3.20 11.28
C ALA A 297 -0.22 -3.63 11.05
N PRO A 298 -0.65 -3.79 9.79
CA PRO A 298 -1.88 -4.46 9.44
C PRO A 298 -1.81 -5.98 9.63
N VAL A 299 -2.97 -6.63 9.69
CA VAL A 299 -3.07 -8.09 9.52
C VAL A 299 -2.57 -8.45 8.12
N TYR A 300 -1.90 -9.60 7.99
CA TYR A 300 -1.45 -10.08 6.69
C TYR A 300 -2.63 -10.31 5.74
N GLU A 301 -2.39 -10.10 4.46
CA GLU A 301 -3.35 -10.32 3.37
C GLU A 301 -2.65 -10.99 2.19
N GLU A 302 -3.41 -11.35 1.14
CA GLU A 302 -2.81 -11.79 -0.12
C GLU A 302 -1.83 -10.72 -0.62
N ALA A 303 -0.65 -11.15 -1.09
CA ALA A 303 0.51 -10.31 -1.36
C ALA A 303 0.19 -9.09 -2.22
N ASN A 304 -0.65 -9.24 -3.24
CA ASN A 304 -1.01 -8.12 -4.12
C ASN A 304 -1.82 -7.05 -3.36
N LEU A 305 -2.84 -7.46 -2.61
CA LEU A 305 -3.67 -6.57 -1.81
C LEU A 305 -2.87 -5.94 -0.67
N ALA A 306 -2.05 -6.72 0.03
CA ALA A 306 -1.20 -6.24 1.11
C ALA A 306 -0.21 -5.14 0.66
N VAL A 307 0.32 -5.24 -0.56
CA VAL A 307 1.20 -4.21 -1.15
C VAL A 307 0.42 -2.93 -1.46
N ASP A 308 -0.76 -3.04 -2.06
CA ASP A 308 -1.62 -1.88 -2.30
C ASP A 308 -2.04 -1.20 -1.00
N HIS A 309 -2.46 -1.97 -0.01
CA HIS A 309 -2.80 -1.48 1.32
C HIS A 309 -1.61 -0.82 2.00
N ASN A 310 -0.38 -1.35 1.88
CA ASN A 310 0.79 -0.68 2.43
C ASN A 310 1.09 0.67 1.75
N GLN A 311 0.86 0.80 0.44
CA GLN A 311 0.95 2.10 -0.24
C GLN A 311 -0.08 3.09 0.30
N ILE A 312 -1.32 2.61 0.53
CA ILE A 312 -2.37 3.40 1.18
C ILE A 312 -1.95 3.80 2.61
N VAL A 313 -1.36 2.88 3.38
CA VAL A 313 -0.81 3.19 4.72
C VAL A 313 0.19 4.33 4.66
N MET A 314 1.19 4.25 3.77
CA MET A 314 2.21 5.29 3.63
C MET A 314 1.62 6.66 3.23
N ASP A 315 0.65 6.67 2.32
CA ASP A 315 -0.04 7.89 1.90
C ASP A 315 -0.91 8.48 3.02
N THR A 316 -1.64 7.63 3.76
CA THR A 316 -2.49 8.04 4.89
C THR A 316 -1.66 8.60 6.04
N LEU A 317 -0.55 7.95 6.40
CA LEU A 317 0.39 8.46 7.41
C LEU A 317 0.85 9.89 7.08
N LYS A 318 1.27 10.13 5.84
CA LYS A 318 1.69 11.47 5.38
C LYS A 318 0.55 12.48 5.34
N SER A 319 -0.64 12.06 4.90
CA SER A 319 -1.80 12.94 4.75
C SER A 319 -2.33 13.40 6.12
N VAL A 320 -2.54 12.46 7.03
CA VAL A 320 -3.06 12.73 8.38
C VAL A 320 -2.04 13.53 9.20
N ALA A 321 -0.73 13.31 9.00
CA ALA A 321 0.30 14.04 9.76
C ALA A 321 0.16 15.55 9.58
N LYS A 322 -0.14 16.00 8.35
CA LYS A 322 -0.38 17.42 8.04
C LYS A 322 -1.55 18.00 8.83
N LYS A 323 -2.65 17.22 9.00
CA LYS A 323 -3.82 17.64 9.81
C LYS A 323 -3.46 17.84 11.28
N HIS A 324 -2.45 17.12 11.77
CA HIS A 324 -1.94 17.18 13.16
C HIS A 324 -0.73 18.13 13.33
N ASN A 325 -0.41 18.95 12.31
CA ASN A 325 0.80 19.79 12.27
C ASN A 325 2.08 19.01 12.57
N LEU A 326 2.14 17.78 12.06
CA LEU A 326 3.29 16.88 12.10
C LEU A 326 3.79 16.66 10.66
N ALA A 327 5.08 16.38 10.53
CA ALA A 327 5.65 15.81 9.32
C ALA A 327 5.98 14.34 9.59
N CYS A 328 5.40 13.46 8.78
CA CYS A 328 5.74 12.03 8.76
C CYS A 328 6.93 11.80 7.82
N LEU A 329 8.01 11.23 8.35
CA LEU A 329 9.21 10.87 7.60
C LEU A 329 9.23 9.35 7.39
N LEU A 330 9.25 8.93 6.13
CA LEU A 330 9.35 7.52 5.72
C LEU A 330 10.75 7.14 5.19
N HIS A 331 11.71 8.08 5.25
CA HIS A 331 13.09 7.80 4.87
C HIS A 331 13.68 6.76 5.85
N GLU A 332 14.45 5.80 5.35
CA GLU A 332 14.95 4.65 6.10
C GLU A 332 15.97 5.04 7.18
N LYS A 333 16.67 6.17 6.99
CA LYS A 333 17.56 6.77 7.99
C LYS A 333 17.43 8.30 8.12
N PRO A 334 16.35 8.85 8.69
CA PRO A 334 16.14 10.31 8.72
C PRO A 334 17.17 11.06 9.58
N PHE A 335 17.67 10.42 10.63
CA PHE A 335 18.64 11.00 11.56
C PHE A 335 19.84 10.06 11.73
N ALA A 336 21.03 10.65 11.84
CA ALA A 336 22.25 9.88 12.07
C ALA A 336 22.34 9.41 13.53
N LYS A 337 23.02 8.27 13.75
CA LYS A 337 23.39 7.73 15.08
C LYS A 337 22.25 7.22 15.98
N ILE A 338 21.01 7.18 15.49
CA ILE A 338 19.86 6.51 16.14
C ILE A 338 19.28 5.44 15.20
N ASN A 339 18.35 4.60 15.66
CA ASN A 339 17.70 3.60 14.80
C ASN A 339 17.14 4.23 13.51
N GLY A 340 17.17 3.44 12.43
CA GLY A 340 16.49 3.80 11.19
C GLY A 340 15.12 3.15 11.12
N SER A 341 14.28 3.57 10.18
CA SER A 341 12.97 3.00 9.94
C SER A 341 13.05 1.81 8.99
N GLY A 342 12.66 0.65 9.49
CA GLY A 342 12.50 -0.59 8.73
C GLY A 342 11.13 -0.72 8.07
N LYS A 343 11.05 -1.75 7.23
CA LYS A 343 9.78 -2.32 6.77
C LYS A 343 9.94 -3.83 6.74
N HIS A 344 9.59 -4.50 7.83
CA HIS A 344 9.59 -5.96 7.82
C HIS A 344 8.43 -6.45 6.94
N VAL A 345 8.66 -7.56 6.26
CA VAL A 345 7.64 -8.17 5.39
C VAL A 345 7.54 -9.64 5.74
N ASN A 346 6.55 -9.98 6.57
CA ASN A 346 6.25 -11.35 6.93
C ASN A 346 5.64 -12.06 5.72
N TRP A 347 6.33 -13.06 5.16
CA TRP A 347 5.88 -13.79 3.98
C TRP A 347 5.47 -15.22 4.31
N SER A 348 4.35 -15.68 3.72
CA SER A 348 3.92 -17.07 3.79
C SER A 348 3.21 -17.54 2.52
N LEU A 349 3.01 -18.85 2.40
CA LEU A 349 2.24 -19.47 1.33
C LEU A 349 1.04 -20.20 1.91
N ALA A 350 -0.14 -19.98 1.34
CA ALA A 350 -1.37 -20.68 1.73
C ALA A 350 -2.05 -21.31 0.51
N ASP A 351 -2.61 -22.51 0.66
CA ASP A 351 -3.43 -23.11 -0.39
C ASP A 351 -4.86 -22.54 -0.42
N ASN A 352 -5.63 -22.87 -1.45
CA ASN A 352 -7.01 -22.42 -1.59
C ASN A 352 -8.01 -23.01 -0.58
N ASN A 353 -7.55 -23.85 0.35
CA ASN A 353 -8.33 -24.30 1.51
C ASN A 353 -7.93 -23.56 2.79
N GLY A 354 -6.97 -22.63 2.72
CA GLY A 354 -6.48 -21.84 3.85
C GLY A 354 -5.34 -22.52 4.64
N ASN A 355 -4.76 -23.62 4.14
CA ASN A 355 -3.65 -24.27 4.84
C ASN A 355 -2.35 -23.53 4.58
N ASN A 356 -1.68 -23.09 5.66
CA ASN A 356 -0.35 -22.51 5.59
C ASN A 356 0.70 -23.61 5.31
N LEU A 357 1.39 -23.50 4.18
CA LEU A 357 2.38 -24.48 3.70
C LEU A 357 3.69 -24.45 4.51
N LEU A 358 3.91 -23.39 5.28
CA LEU A 358 5.05 -23.19 6.19
C LEU A 358 4.66 -23.40 7.65
N ASN A 359 3.49 -23.97 7.94
CA ASN A 359 3.12 -24.33 9.31
C ASN A 359 3.77 -25.68 9.69
N PRO A 360 4.64 -25.73 10.72
CA PRO A 360 5.29 -26.96 11.14
C PRO A 360 4.32 -27.99 11.74
N GLY A 361 3.18 -27.56 12.29
CA GLY A 361 2.28 -28.42 13.04
C GLY A 361 2.88 -28.90 14.37
N LYS A 362 2.33 -29.98 14.94
CA LYS A 362 2.78 -30.53 16.24
C LYS A 362 4.02 -31.41 16.13
N THR A 363 4.19 -32.10 14.99
CA THR A 363 5.31 -33.01 14.73
C THR A 363 6.01 -32.59 13.42
N PRO A 364 6.91 -31.58 13.48
CA PRO A 364 7.46 -30.96 12.26
C PRO A 364 8.28 -31.93 11.39
N HIS A 365 8.92 -32.92 12.03
CA HIS A 365 9.73 -33.93 11.34
C HIS A 365 8.91 -34.91 10.48
N ASP A 366 7.62 -35.08 10.80
CA ASP A 366 6.72 -35.96 10.03
C ASP A 366 5.97 -35.19 8.94
N ASN A 367 5.97 -33.86 9.01
CA ASN A 367 5.27 -32.99 8.08
C ASN A 367 6.09 -32.76 6.80
N ILE A 368 6.08 -33.75 5.90
CA ILE A 368 6.83 -33.71 4.63
C ILE A 368 6.53 -32.46 3.83
N GLN A 369 5.27 -32.01 3.79
CA GLN A 369 4.88 -30.77 3.10
C GLN A 369 5.65 -29.58 3.66
N PHE A 370 5.58 -29.36 4.98
CA PHE A 370 6.31 -28.28 5.64
C PHE A 370 7.80 -28.34 5.36
N LEU A 371 8.42 -29.52 5.51
CA LEU A 371 9.86 -29.70 5.30
C LEU A 371 10.27 -29.36 3.86
N VAL A 372 9.50 -29.78 2.86
CA VAL A 372 9.77 -29.49 1.45
C VAL A 372 9.68 -27.99 1.17
N PHE A 373 8.63 -27.31 1.64
CA PHE A 373 8.45 -25.87 1.44
C PHE A 373 9.48 -25.03 2.21
N LEU A 374 9.84 -25.44 3.44
CA LEU A 374 10.89 -24.81 4.24
C LEU A 374 12.25 -24.90 3.54
N ILE A 375 12.66 -26.11 3.14
CA ILE A 375 13.95 -26.32 2.47
C ILE A 375 13.98 -25.60 1.13
N ALA A 376 12.87 -25.61 0.37
CA ALA A 376 12.77 -24.86 -0.89
C ALA A 376 12.96 -23.35 -0.66
N THR A 377 12.35 -22.80 0.40
CA THR A 377 12.50 -21.39 0.78
C THR A 377 13.94 -21.05 1.15
N ILE A 378 14.55 -21.82 2.05
CA ILE A 378 15.96 -21.63 2.46
C ILE A 378 16.88 -21.73 1.24
N ARG A 379 16.68 -22.73 0.38
CA ARG A 379 17.45 -22.90 -0.86
C ARG A 379 17.25 -21.74 -1.83
N ALA A 380 16.04 -21.19 -1.94
CA ALA A 380 15.75 -20.03 -2.79
C ALA A 380 16.50 -18.79 -2.29
N VAL A 381 16.49 -18.53 -0.98
CA VAL A 381 17.26 -17.44 -0.36
C VAL A 381 18.76 -17.65 -0.58
N TYR A 382 19.28 -18.83 -0.27
CA TYR A 382 20.70 -19.15 -0.45
C TYR A 382 21.18 -18.96 -1.89
N LYS A 383 20.40 -19.41 -2.88
CA LYS A 383 20.77 -19.32 -4.29
C LYS A 383 20.61 -17.92 -4.90
N ASN A 384 19.75 -17.09 -4.34
CA ASN A 384 19.37 -15.80 -4.92
C ASN A 384 19.59 -14.64 -3.94
N ALA A 385 20.52 -14.80 -2.98
CA ALA A 385 20.81 -13.80 -1.95
C ALA A 385 21.16 -12.43 -2.58
N ASP A 386 21.96 -12.44 -3.65
CA ASP A 386 22.34 -11.22 -4.36
C ASP A 386 21.14 -10.49 -4.98
N ILE A 387 20.18 -11.23 -5.54
CA ILE A 387 18.95 -10.66 -6.13
C ILE A 387 18.04 -10.11 -5.04
N LEU A 388 17.87 -10.83 -3.93
CA LEU A 388 17.10 -10.37 -2.78
C LEU A 388 17.69 -9.08 -2.19
N ARG A 389 19.02 -9.04 -2.05
CA ARG A 389 19.74 -7.84 -1.62
C ARG A 389 19.53 -6.68 -2.59
N ALA A 390 19.66 -6.91 -3.89
CA ALA A 390 19.45 -5.88 -4.90
C ALA A 390 18.01 -5.35 -4.89
N ALA A 391 17.01 -6.17 -4.55
CA ALA A 391 15.61 -5.77 -4.51
C ALA A 391 15.28 -4.80 -3.36
N VAL A 392 16.10 -4.77 -2.30
CA VAL A 392 15.93 -3.88 -1.14
C VAL A 392 17.00 -2.80 -1.04
N ALA A 393 18.00 -2.81 -1.92
CA ALA A 393 19.07 -1.83 -1.96
C ALA A 393 18.55 -0.51 -2.56
N THR A 394 18.58 0.54 -1.75
CA THR A 394 18.25 1.92 -2.15
C THR A 394 19.28 2.85 -1.53
N TYR A 395 19.50 4.02 -2.14
CA TYR A 395 20.42 5.02 -1.59
C TYR A 395 20.10 5.39 -0.13
N ALA A 396 18.82 5.35 0.23
CA ALA A 396 18.36 5.67 1.57
C ALA A 396 18.55 4.49 2.55
N ASN A 397 18.26 3.27 2.11
CA ASN A 397 18.42 2.05 2.93
C ASN A 397 19.90 1.68 3.15
N ASP A 398 20.81 2.08 2.25
CA ASP A 398 22.28 1.92 2.43
C ASP A 398 22.80 2.64 3.69
N HIS A 399 22.09 3.68 4.16
CA HIS A 399 22.40 4.35 5.42
C HIS A 399 21.85 3.65 6.67
N ARG A 400 20.99 2.64 6.49
CA ARG A 400 20.34 1.88 7.56
C ARG A 400 20.98 0.50 7.74
N LEU A 401 21.23 -0.23 6.66
CA LEU A 401 21.71 -1.61 6.69
C LEU A 401 23.04 -1.77 7.44
N GLY A 402 23.15 -2.83 8.26
CA GLY A 402 24.35 -3.13 9.05
C GLY A 402 24.59 -2.20 10.25
N ALA A 403 23.58 -1.43 10.66
CA ALA A 403 23.62 -0.57 11.83
C ALA A 403 22.68 -1.09 12.94
N ASN A 404 22.14 -0.19 13.78
CA ASN A 404 21.26 -0.53 14.89
C ASN A 404 20.04 -1.35 14.43
N GLU A 405 20.00 -2.63 14.85
CA GLU A 405 18.92 -3.61 14.60
C GLU A 405 18.57 -3.88 13.12
N ALA A 406 19.24 -3.21 12.19
CA ALA A 406 19.08 -3.42 10.77
C ALA A 406 20.00 -4.56 10.29
N PRO A 407 19.49 -5.50 9.49
CA PRO A 407 20.31 -6.60 9.00
C PRO A 407 21.49 -6.07 8.19
N PRO A 408 22.69 -6.65 8.34
CA PRO A 408 23.81 -6.35 7.45
C PRO A 408 23.49 -6.80 6.04
N ALA A 409 24.24 -6.30 5.06
CA ALA A 409 24.07 -6.64 3.66
C ALA A 409 24.70 -8.01 3.30
N ILE A 410 24.47 -9.03 4.14
CA ILE A 410 25.01 -10.39 4.04
C ILE A 410 23.87 -11.40 4.26
#